data_AF-A0A4Y8LNA0-F1
#
_entry.id   AF-A0A4Y8LNA0-F1
#
_cell.length_a   1.000
_cell.length_b   1.000
_cell.length_c   1.000
_cell.angle_alpha   90.00
_cell.angle_beta   90.00
_cell.angle_gamma   90.00
#
_symmetry.space_group_name_H-M   'P 1'
#
loop_
_entity.id
_entity.type
_entity.pdbx_description
1 polymer ?
#
loop_
_entity_poly.entity_id
_entity_poly.type
_entity_poly.pdbx_seq_one_letter_code
_entity_poly.pdbx_strand_id
1 'polypeptide(L)'
;MKTKQLKVWTKVEMSDGIEYEYDAHDFDYKVSIEIQAWEHYDVNCDIDHPNWKKFNEKYEVVAIANGFARENDANIRIQYDIEFFEEYRSNLLIKRALKNATVIIKEKLDEYYNG
;
A
#
# COMPACT_ATOMS: atom_id res chain seq x y z
N MET A 1 18.34 -33.97 -11.74
CA MET A 1 17.21 -33.03 -11.86
C MET A 1 17.70 -31.65 -11.48
N LYS A 2 17.61 -30.64 -12.36
CA LYS A 2 17.88 -29.24 -12.00
C LYS A 2 16.64 -28.69 -11.30
N THR A 3 16.77 -28.28 -10.05
CA THR A 3 15.71 -27.57 -9.32
C THR A 3 15.45 -26.27 -10.07
N LYS A 4 14.28 -26.13 -10.71
CA LYS A 4 13.88 -24.87 -11.33
C LYS A 4 13.76 -23.84 -10.19
N GLN A 5 14.66 -22.87 -10.16
CA GLN A 5 14.67 -21.81 -9.17
C GLN A 5 13.44 -20.93 -9.43
N LEU A 6 12.51 -20.89 -8.47
CA LEU A 6 11.29 -20.09 -8.52
C LEU A 6 11.66 -18.61 -8.61
N LYS A 7 11.07 -17.84 -9.53
CA LYS A 7 11.20 -16.38 -9.59
C LYS A 7 9.86 -15.75 -9.20
N VAL A 8 9.78 -15.28 -7.96
CA VAL A 8 8.66 -14.45 -7.49
C VAL A 8 9.05 -13.00 -7.71
N TRP A 9 8.19 -12.22 -8.37
CA TRP A 9 8.36 -10.79 -8.50
C TRP A 9 7.30 -10.08 -7.66
N THR A 10 7.73 -9.20 -6.77
CA THR A 10 6.84 -8.41 -5.93
C THR A 10 6.72 -7.01 -6.50
N LYS A 11 5.50 -6.57 -6.82
CA LYS A 11 5.18 -5.18 -7.16
C LYS A 11 4.52 -4.53 -5.95
N VAL A 12 4.77 -3.25 -5.71
CA VAL A 12 4.11 -2.48 -4.64
C VAL A 12 3.61 -1.17 -5.21
N GLU A 13 2.36 -0.82 -4.90
CA GLU A 13 1.66 0.36 -5.39
C GLU A 13 0.78 0.97 -4.30
N MET A 14 0.43 2.24 -4.49
CA MET A 14 -0.56 2.93 -3.68
C MET A 14 -1.93 2.70 -4.32
N SER A 15 -2.93 2.38 -3.51
CA SER A 15 -4.33 2.42 -3.93
C SER A 15 -5.06 3.53 -3.19
N ASP A 16 -6.02 4.15 -3.87
CA ASP A 16 -6.97 5.05 -3.23
C ASP A 16 -7.78 4.22 -2.22
N GLY A 17 -7.46 4.38 -0.93
CA GLY A 17 -7.86 3.44 0.12
C GLY A 17 -9.36 3.45 0.41
N ILE A 18 -9.86 2.33 0.92
CA ILE A 18 -11.22 2.18 1.46
C ILE A 18 -11.25 2.67 2.92
N GLU A 19 -12.37 3.28 3.30
CA GLU A 19 -12.68 3.79 4.64
C GLU A 19 -12.56 2.70 5.71
N TYR A 20 -11.47 2.69 6.47
CA TYR A 20 -11.53 2.13 7.82
C TYR A 20 -12.14 3.18 8.75
N GLU A 21 -13.33 2.88 9.25
CA GLU A 21 -13.94 3.53 10.41
C GLU A 21 -13.02 3.32 11.62
N TYR A 22 -12.08 4.26 11.83
CA TYR A 22 -11.73 4.58 13.19
C TYR A 22 -12.92 5.38 13.72
N ASP A 23 -13.38 5.08 14.94
CA ASP A 23 -14.25 5.95 15.73
C ASP A 23 -13.53 7.29 15.95
N ALA A 24 -13.56 8.13 14.91
CA ALA A 24 -12.92 9.42 14.87
C ALA A 24 -13.96 10.47 15.27
N HIS A 25 -14.53 10.33 16.45
CA HIS A 25 -15.27 11.43 17.06
C HIS A 25 -14.35 12.63 17.41
N ASP A 26 -13.02 12.44 17.36
CA ASP A 26 -12.05 13.44 17.80
C ASP A 26 -11.26 14.13 16.66
N PHE A 27 -11.56 13.92 15.37
CA PHE A 27 -10.80 14.52 14.26
C PHE A 27 -11.71 15.24 13.26
N ASP A 28 -11.30 16.42 12.83
CA ASP A 28 -12.07 17.26 11.91
C ASP A 28 -11.91 16.83 10.45
N TYR A 29 -10.80 16.15 10.12
CA TYR A 29 -10.51 15.64 8.78
C TYR A 29 -9.58 14.41 8.82
N LYS A 30 -9.79 13.48 7.86
CA LYS A 30 -9.01 12.25 7.71
C LYS A 30 -8.79 11.92 6.23
N VAL A 31 -7.60 11.44 5.91
CA VAL A 31 -7.25 10.85 4.60
C VAL A 31 -6.42 9.59 4.80
N SER A 32 -6.67 8.55 3.99
CA SER A 32 -5.98 7.25 4.08
C SER A 32 -5.54 6.77 2.70
N ILE A 33 -4.32 6.22 2.62
CA ILE A 33 -3.78 5.61 1.41
C ILE A 33 -3.30 4.21 1.77
N GLU A 34 -3.83 3.21 1.07
CA GLU A 34 -3.41 1.82 1.20
C GLU A 34 -2.16 1.57 0.36
N ILE A 35 -1.24 0.78 0.92
CA ILE A 35 -0.08 0.26 0.20
C ILE A 35 -0.34 -1.23 -0.02
N GLN A 36 -0.44 -1.61 -1.28
CA GLN A 36 -0.72 -2.97 -1.69
C GLN A 36 0.54 -3.60 -2.28
N ALA A 37 0.72 -4.90 -2.03
CA ALA A 37 1.75 -5.71 -2.67
C ALA A 37 1.09 -6.81 -3.51
N TRP A 38 1.63 -7.03 -4.70
CA TRP A 38 1.19 -8.08 -5.61
C TRP A 38 2.25 -9.16 -5.69
N GLU A 39 1.84 -10.41 -5.52
CA GLU A 39 2.65 -11.55 -5.88
C GLU A 39 2.46 -11.85 -7.38
N HIS A 40 3.52 -11.71 -8.17
CA HIS A 40 3.51 -12.16 -9.55
C HIS A 40 4.20 -13.53 -9.65
N TYR A 41 3.44 -14.54 -10.08
CA TYR A 41 3.93 -15.89 -10.35
C TYR A 41 3.79 -16.22 -11.83
N ASP A 42 4.91 -16.42 -12.53
CA ASP A 42 4.90 -17.12 -13.81
C ASP A 42 6.17 -17.97 -14.00
N VAL A 43 5.95 -19.29 -14.11
CA VAL A 43 6.99 -20.28 -14.42
C VAL A 43 6.81 -20.87 -15.83
N ASN A 44 5.70 -20.59 -16.55
CA ASN A 44 5.37 -21.17 -17.86
C ASN A 44 4.38 -20.30 -18.71
N CYS A 45 4.64 -19.03 -19.02
CA CYS A 45 3.86 -18.36 -20.08
C CYS A 45 4.07 -19.08 -21.42
N ASP A 46 3.15 -19.98 -21.76
CA ASP A 46 3.02 -20.53 -23.09
C ASP A 46 2.43 -19.43 -23.96
N ILE A 47 3.27 -18.82 -24.80
CA ILE A 47 2.99 -17.59 -25.57
C ILE A 47 1.77 -17.78 -26.50
N ASP A 48 1.40 -19.04 -26.77
CA ASP A 48 0.33 -19.43 -27.70
C ASP A 48 -1.03 -19.73 -27.03
N HIS A 49 -1.18 -19.61 -25.70
CA HIS A 49 -2.47 -19.86 -25.05
C HIS A 49 -3.45 -18.67 -25.22
N PRO A 50 -4.70 -18.88 -25.69
CA PRO A 50 -5.67 -17.79 -25.95
C PRO A 50 -6.11 -16.99 -24.71
N ASN A 51 -5.65 -17.39 -23.52
CA ASN A 51 -5.91 -16.75 -22.23
C ASN A 51 -4.61 -16.33 -21.49
N TRP A 52 -3.51 -16.03 -22.21
CA TRP A 52 -2.23 -15.58 -21.65
C TRP A 52 -2.30 -14.34 -20.72
N LYS A 53 -3.46 -13.70 -20.62
CA LYS A 53 -3.75 -12.55 -19.74
C LYS A 53 -4.50 -12.88 -18.45
N LYS A 54 -4.78 -14.16 -18.13
CA LYS A 54 -5.34 -14.51 -16.80
C LYS A 54 -4.23 -14.64 -15.78
N PHE A 55 -3.63 -13.50 -15.47
CA PHE A 55 -2.77 -13.29 -14.32
C PHE A 55 -3.59 -13.61 -13.05
N ASN A 56 -3.10 -14.49 -12.19
CA ASN A 56 -3.62 -14.60 -10.82
C ASN A 56 -2.96 -13.49 -10.00
N GLU A 57 -3.38 -12.25 -10.23
CA GLU A 57 -2.98 -11.12 -9.40
C GLU A 57 -3.67 -11.25 -8.04
N LYS A 58 -2.99 -11.89 -7.10
CA LYS A 58 -3.33 -11.78 -5.68
C LYS A 58 -2.59 -10.57 -5.14
N TYR A 59 -3.34 -9.65 -4.56
CA TYR A 59 -2.78 -8.53 -3.81
C TYR A 59 -3.13 -8.66 -2.33
N GLU A 60 -2.34 -8.02 -1.49
CA GLU A 60 -2.61 -7.84 -0.08
C GLU A 60 -2.25 -6.41 0.34
N VAL A 61 -2.96 -5.87 1.32
CA VAL A 61 -2.61 -4.58 1.93
C VAL A 61 -1.48 -4.83 2.92
N VAL A 62 -0.30 -4.30 2.63
CA VAL A 62 0.92 -4.50 3.46
C VAL A 62 1.15 -3.35 4.44
N ALA A 63 0.61 -2.18 4.14
CA ALA A 63 0.65 -1.02 5.02
C ALA A 63 -0.47 -0.03 4.68
N ILE A 64 -0.80 0.84 5.62
CA ILE A 64 -1.74 1.96 5.44
C ILE A 64 -1.09 3.22 5.98
N ALA A 65 -1.02 4.27 5.15
CA ALA A 65 -0.65 5.60 5.59
C ALA A 65 -1.91 6.41 5.88
N ASN A 66 -2.00 7.00 7.08
CA ASN A 66 -3.15 7.77 7.53
C ASN A 66 -2.72 9.20 7.87
N GLY A 67 -3.44 10.19 7.37
CA GLY A 67 -3.37 11.58 7.79
C GLY A 67 -4.60 11.96 8.61
N PHE A 68 -4.38 12.64 9.74
CA PHE A 68 -5.42 13.14 10.61
C PHE A 68 -5.20 14.63 10.87
N ALA A 69 -6.25 15.42 10.85
CA ALA A 69 -6.23 16.84 11.23
C ALA A 69 -7.24 17.12 12.35
N ARG A 70 -6.89 18.08 13.21
CA ARG A 70 -7.71 18.75 14.21
C ARG A 70 -7.47 20.25 14.10
N GLU A 71 -8.34 21.09 14.64
CA GLU A 71 -8.30 22.56 14.60
C GLU A 71 -6.90 23.20 14.46
N ASN A 72 -5.88 22.77 15.24
CA ASN A 72 -4.52 23.31 15.19
C ASN A 72 -3.41 22.26 15.09
N ASP A 73 -3.72 21.01 14.74
CA ASP A 73 -2.71 19.93 14.73
C ASP A 73 -2.98 18.86 13.66
N ALA A 74 -1.94 18.46 12.95
CA ALA A 74 -2.01 17.40 11.94
C ALA A 74 -0.92 16.35 12.16
N ASN A 75 -1.31 15.09 12.02
CA ASN A 75 -0.42 13.96 12.24
C ASN A 75 -0.57 12.93 11.12
N ILE A 76 0.56 12.36 10.70
CA ILE A 76 0.60 11.21 9.79
C ILE A 76 1.02 9.97 10.57
N ARG A 77 0.26 8.88 10.45
CA ARG A 77 0.53 7.59 11.09
C ARG A 77 0.59 6.48 10.06
N ILE A 78 1.60 5.62 10.17
CA ILE A 78 1.73 4.43 9.33
C ILE A 78 1.33 3.21 10.14
N GLN A 79 0.45 2.40 9.59
CA GLN A 79 0.03 1.10 10.13
C GLN A 79 0.53 -0.01 9.20
N TYR A 80 1.01 -1.10 9.79
CA TYR A 80 1.40 -2.31 9.08
C TYR A 80 0.52 -3.47 9.55
N ASP A 81 0.49 -4.55 8.76
CA ASP A 81 0.06 -5.84 9.30
C ASP A 81 1.02 -6.26 10.44
N ILE A 82 0.44 -6.64 11.58
CA ILE A 82 1.21 -7.01 12.77
C ILE A 82 1.98 -8.32 12.57
N GLU A 83 1.45 -9.24 11.78
CA GLU A 83 2.06 -10.56 11.56
C GLU A 83 3.38 -10.45 10.77
N PHE A 84 3.49 -9.42 9.92
CA PHE A 84 4.60 -9.23 8.99
C PHE A 84 5.34 -7.90 9.18
N PHE A 85 5.17 -7.26 10.33
CA PHE A 85 5.69 -5.90 10.61
C PHE A 85 7.17 -5.73 10.24
N GLU A 86 8.06 -6.61 10.72
CA GLU A 86 9.51 -6.47 10.49
C GLU A 86 9.89 -6.67 9.02
N GLU A 87 9.20 -7.58 8.32
CA GLU A 87 9.41 -7.82 6.90
C GLU A 87 8.97 -6.61 6.07
N TYR A 88 7.74 -6.14 6.28
CA TYR A 88 7.19 -5.03 5.52
C TYR A 88 7.88 -3.69 5.83
N ARG A 89 8.22 -3.45 7.10
CA ARG A 89 8.95 -2.25 7.51
C ARG A 89 10.36 -2.21 6.95
N SER A 90 11.01 -3.36 6.73
CA SER A 90 12.38 -3.40 6.20
C SER A 90 12.44 -3.36 4.67
N ASN A 91 11.37 -3.76 3.97
CA ASN A 91 11.26 -3.82 2.51
C ASN A 91 11.38 -2.44 1.83
N LEU A 92 12.29 -2.32 0.85
CA LEU A 92 12.58 -1.06 0.15
C LEU A 92 11.45 -0.57 -0.77
N LEU A 93 10.71 -1.48 -1.41
CA LEU A 93 9.59 -1.13 -2.28
C LEU A 93 8.43 -0.56 -1.45
N ILE A 94 8.14 -1.19 -0.31
CA ILE A 94 7.13 -0.71 0.65
C ILE A 94 7.53 0.65 1.21
N LYS A 95 8.80 0.85 1.62
CA LYS A 95 9.31 2.16 2.06
C LYS A 95 9.13 3.25 1.00
N ARG A 96 9.40 2.93 -0.27
CA ARG A 96 9.23 3.90 -1.37
C ARG A 96 7.77 4.27 -1.58
N ALA A 97 6.87 3.29 -1.57
CA ALA A 97 5.44 3.52 -1.70
C ALA A 97 4.90 4.35 -0.51
N LEU A 98 5.31 4.03 0.72
CA LEU A 98 4.97 4.80 1.91
C LEU A 98 5.47 6.25 1.87
N LYS A 99 6.68 6.48 1.35
CA LYS A 99 7.21 7.84 1.17
C LYS A 99 6.33 8.65 0.22
N ASN A 100 5.91 8.07 -0.89
CA ASN A 100 5.01 8.72 -1.84
C ASN A 100 3.64 9.00 -1.20
N ALA A 101 3.08 8.02 -0.48
CA ALA A 101 1.79 8.19 0.20
C ALA A 101 1.85 9.31 1.25
N THR A 102 2.95 9.41 1.99
CA THR A 102 3.16 10.47 2.99
C THR A 102 3.18 11.87 2.34
N VAL A 103 3.76 12.01 1.15
CA VAL A 103 3.75 13.29 0.41
C VAL A 103 2.34 13.67 0.01
N ILE A 104 1.58 12.74 -0.58
CA ILE A 104 0.19 12.99 -1.00
C ILE A 104 -0.69 13.34 0.20
N ILE A 105 -0.57 12.59 1.30
CA ILE A 105 -1.31 12.87 2.53
C ILE A 105 -0.97 14.27 3.05
N LYS A 106 0.30 14.65 3.03
CA LYS A 106 0.71 16.00 3.45
C LYS A 106 0.06 17.07 2.57
N GLU A 107 0.06 16.90 1.25
CA GLU A 107 -0.62 17.83 0.34
C GLU A 107 -2.12 17.96 0.67
N LYS A 108 -2.79 16.85 0.99
CA LYS A 108 -4.21 16.87 1.42
C LYS A 108 -4.45 17.55 2.76
N LEU A 109 -3.56 17.37 3.73
CA LEU A 109 -3.64 18.08 5.01
C LEU A 109 -3.37 19.58 4.84
N ASP A 110 -2.39 19.94 4.02
CA ASP A 110 -2.08 21.35 3.71
C ASP A 110 -3.25 22.01 2.95
N GLU A 111 -3.90 21.31 2.02
CA GLU A 111 -5.14 21.75 1.35
C GLU A 111 -6.27 22.01 2.37
N TYR A 112 -6.44 21.14 3.36
CA TYR A 112 -7.49 21.28 4.37
C TYR A 112 -7.33 22.56 5.24
N TYR A 113 -6.10 22.94 5.62
CA TYR A 113 -5.88 24.13 6.45
C TYR A 113 -5.83 25.45 5.67
N ASN A 114 -5.50 25.41 4.38
CA ASN A 114 -5.30 26.62 3.56
C ASN A 114 -6.42 26.88 2.55
N GLY A 115 -7.34 25.93 2.36
CA GLY A 115 -8.52 26.04 1.47
C GLY A 115 -9.75 26.53 2.21
#